data_AF-A0A812P9W1-F1
#
_entry.id   AF-A0A812P9W1-F1
#
_cell.length_a   1.000
_cell.length_b   1.000
_cell.length_c   1.000
_cell.angle_alpha   90.00
_cell.angle_beta   90.00
_cell.angle_gamma   90.00
#
_symmetry.space_group_name_H-M   'P 1'
#
loop_
_entity.id
_entity.type
_entity.pdbx_description
1 polymer ?
#
loop_
_entity_poly.entity_id
_entity_poly.type
_entity_poly.pdbx_seq_one_letter_code
_entity_poly.pdbx_strand_id
1 'polypeptide(L)'
;MYTDLISFAKLRVPQMSPRSLAMLLRGMARAKSSNRQVLRSAVKVLSAKLVELDVVDACALFVGCAEMNYRDGRFLRLLAAVVKSRLGEASGSQLATAFASYAHMRVRDLPFFDALLFELLRRQHELTEKDASNVAYAMLLLAAVERHELQEAPLEGTYGYPFDTHHGVLYSMLAISNEHRNELNYPAVYQLQIVELYLRLLEPGVYDATRQELKTLLAKARKVNIVVDDYMQNSSRLHRRISQWFTRVGLHHRSEVFLGPFMLDMVIGSRVVVEIDGPSHFYRDTNTRTASSLLKHNLLKAMGFHVRHLPYQEWQQCGTAVKRTMYCSAFWKDVLAANEDEVKAEAPHRGSLADPRVPELVDILDLVLNWQSGQGPHPSIALLGKKLEPKRPQQSLPAFYETQLPEIDDVAASRSKFDVDAERQQARSEQELLAAHAEAEAALEDDRQQSISSIQRVRLDSRKKLEEGHETNTKQDMHDIMPRSRRKVIRHSSSGLFDQDALEANTDDSSDEEPDDAGGQVAKCAAGLFRSTRTHHVPKHSGSCPC
;
A
#
# COMPACT_ATOMS: atom_id res chain seq x y z
N MET A 1 -0.03 -24.38 -5.73
CA MET A 1 0.74 -24.91 -4.57
C MET A 1 0.29 -24.32 -3.25
N TYR A 2 0.53 -23.03 -2.94
CA TYR A 2 0.10 -22.44 -1.66
C TYR A 2 -1.42 -22.42 -1.48
N THR A 3 -2.17 -22.14 -2.55
CA THR A 3 -3.65 -22.22 -2.59
C THR A 3 -4.16 -23.62 -2.24
N ASP A 4 -3.51 -24.66 -2.75
CA ASP A 4 -3.89 -26.06 -2.55
C ASP A 4 -3.54 -26.53 -1.12
N LEU A 5 -2.42 -26.04 -0.57
CA LEU A 5 -2.07 -26.27 0.82
C LEU A 5 -3.07 -25.61 1.78
N ILE A 6 -3.52 -24.40 1.46
CA ILE A 6 -4.52 -23.69 2.27
C ILE A 6 -5.89 -24.37 2.20
N SER A 7 -6.29 -24.87 1.03
CA SER A 7 -7.56 -25.60 0.89
C SER A 7 -7.54 -26.91 1.70
N PHE A 8 -6.41 -27.61 1.73
CA PHE A 8 -6.22 -28.78 2.58
C PHE A 8 -6.19 -28.44 4.08
N ALA A 9 -5.46 -27.39 4.45
CA ALA A 9 -5.38 -26.93 5.84
C ALA A 9 -6.76 -26.58 6.40
N LYS A 10 -7.64 -25.96 5.58
CA LYS A 10 -8.98 -25.53 5.98
C LYS A 10 -9.81 -26.62 6.67
N LEU A 11 -9.74 -27.87 6.21
CA LEU A 11 -10.49 -28.99 6.80
C LEU A 11 -9.86 -29.49 8.11
N ARG A 12 -8.58 -29.23 8.33
CA ARG A 12 -7.80 -29.75 9.46
C ARG A 12 -7.60 -28.74 10.59
N VAL A 13 -7.84 -27.45 10.36
CA VAL A 13 -7.69 -26.38 11.38
C VAL A 13 -8.26 -26.75 12.76
N PRO A 14 -9.49 -27.31 12.89
CA PRO A 14 -10.04 -27.66 14.20
C PRO A 14 -9.26 -28.73 14.97
N GLN A 15 -8.50 -29.57 14.25
CA GLN A 15 -7.74 -30.70 14.79
C GLN A 15 -6.26 -30.36 15.05
N MET A 16 -5.79 -29.20 14.58
CA MET A 16 -4.39 -28.79 14.71
C MET A 16 -4.07 -28.36 16.15
N SER A 17 -2.84 -28.65 16.59
CA SER A 17 -2.31 -28.13 17.85
C SER A 17 -2.09 -26.61 17.77
N PRO A 18 -2.11 -25.88 18.90
CA PRO A 18 -1.83 -24.44 18.92
C PRO A 18 -0.52 -24.06 18.23
N ARG A 19 0.56 -24.81 18.47
CA ARG A 19 1.85 -24.63 17.78
C ARG A 19 1.75 -24.78 16.27
N SER A 20 1.04 -25.82 15.81
CA SER A 20 0.84 -26.04 14.37
C SER A 20 0.04 -24.90 13.73
N LEU A 21 -0.93 -24.35 14.46
CA LEU A 21 -1.71 -23.19 14.02
C LEU A 21 -0.87 -21.92 14.00
N ALA A 22 -0.03 -21.68 15.00
CA ALA A 22 0.91 -20.56 15.02
C ALA A 22 1.85 -20.60 13.82
N MET A 23 2.43 -21.77 13.53
CA MET A 23 3.27 -21.98 12.36
C MET A 23 2.52 -21.82 11.04
N LEU A 24 1.27 -22.30 10.95
CA LEU A 24 0.42 -22.12 9.78
C LEU A 24 0.17 -20.63 9.51
N LEU A 25 -0.26 -19.87 10.53
CA LEU A 25 -0.56 -18.45 10.38
C LEU A 25 0.68 -17.63 10.02
N ARG A 26 1.82 -17.92 10.63
CA ARG A 26 3.10 -17.30 10.26
C ARG A 26 3.56 -17.68 8.85
N GLY A 27 3.37 -18.93 8.45
CA GLY A 27 3.69 -19.39 7.10
C GLY A 27 2.81 -18.73 6.03
N MET A 28 1.51 -18.59 6.32
CA MET A 28 0.56 -17.86 5.48
C MET A 28 0.97 -16.40 5.28
N ALA A 29 1.35 -15.72 6.38
CA ALA A 29 1.83 -14.35 6.35
C ALA A 29 3.05 -14.18 5.43
N ARG A 30 4.07 -15.02 5.60
CA ARG A 30 5.28 -15.02 4.76
C ARG A 30 5.01 -15.35 3.30
N ALA A 31 4.04 -16.23 3.05
CA ALA A 31 3.63 -16.58 1.69
C ALA A 31 2.74 -15.49 1.05
N LYS A 32 2.44 -14.40 1.77
CA LYS A 32 1.48 -13.35 1.39
C LYS A 32 0.13 -13.93 0.95
N SER A 33 -0.23 -15.08 1.50
CA SER A 33 -1.42 -15.84 1.12
C SER A 33 -2.32 -15.96 2.32
N SER A 34 -3.59 -15.62 2.13
CA SER A 34 -4.48 -15.39 3.25
C SER A 34 -5.90 -15.83 2.91
N ASN A 35 -6.45 -16.68 3.76
CA ASN A 35 -7.81 -17.18 3.61
C ASN A 35 -8.60 -16.83 4.87
N ARG A 36 -9.66 -16.05 4.68
CA ARG A 36 -10.51 -15.52 5.76
C ARG A 36 -11.10 -16.62 6.65
N GLN A 37 -11.52 -17.73 6.06
CA GLN A 37 -12.13 -18.84 6.79
C GLN A 37 -11.09 -19.60 7.61
N VAL A 38 -9.91 -19.85 7.04
CA VAL A 38 -8.78 -20.48 7.76
C VAL A 38 -8.34 -19.61 8.93
N LEU A 39 -8.17 -18.30 8.71
CA LEU A 39 -7.77 -17.34 9.75
C LEU A 39 -8.76 -17.33 10.91
N ARG A 40 -10.05 -17.14 10.64
CA ARG A 40 -11.09 -17.10 11.69
C ARG A 40 -11.21 -18.40 12.46
N SER A 41 -11.16 -19.53 11.76
CA SER A 41 -11.19 -20.85 12.41
C SER A 41 -9.95 -21.08 13.28
N ALA A 42 -8.76 -20.70 12.79
CA ALA A 42 -7.52 -20.85 13.55
C ALA A 42 -7.53 -19.98 14.81
N VAL A 43 -7.92 -18.71 14.69
CA VAL A 43 -8.07 -17.79 15.83
C VAL A 43 -9.07 -18.31 16.84
N LYS A 44 -10.20 -18.88 16.40
CA LYS A 44 -11.20 -19.48 17.29
C LYS A 44 -10.61 -20.66 18.09
N VAL A 45 -9.88 -21.56 17.42
CA VAL A 45 -9.25 -22.72 18.08
C VAL A 45 -8.15 -22.27 19.04
N LEU A 46 -7.28 -21.34 18.62
CA LEU A 46 -6.23 -20.75 19.44
C LEU A 46 -6.79 -20.06 20.68
N SER A 47 -7.87 -19.29 20.53
CA SER A 47 -8.55 -18.62 21.64
C SER A 47 -9.12 -19.60 22.67
N ALA A 48 -9.57 -20.79 22.23
CA ALA A 48 -10.07 -21.84 23.12
C ALA A 48 -8.95 -22.61 23.83
N LYS A 49 -7.74 -22.64 23.25
CA LYS A 49 -6.59 -23.43 23.73
C LYS A 49 -5.41 -22.56 24.17
N LEU A 50 -5.68 -21.36 24.71
CA LEU A 50 -4.64 -20.40 25.10
C LEU A 50 -3.66 -20.95 26.14
N VAL A 51 -4.12 -21.83 27.03
CA VAL A 51 -3.28 -22.42 28.09
C VAL A 51 -2.18 -23.32 27.52
N GLU A 52 -2.44 -23.96 26.38
CA GLU A 52 -1.49 -24.83 25.67
C GLU A 52 -0.47 -24.03 24.82
N LEU A 53 -0.68 -22.72 24.65
CA LEU A 53 0.16 -21.88 23.81
C LEU A 53 1.42 -21.47 24.57
N ASP A 54 2.60 -21.69 23.99
CA ASP A 54 3.86 -21.19 24.54
C ASP A 54 4.09 -19.71 24.19
N VAL A 55 5.04 -19.06 24.86
CA VAL A 55 5.33 -17.64 24.64
C VAL A 55 5.94 -17.39 23.26
N VAL A 56 6.72 -18.34 22.74
CA VAL A 56 7.40 -18.22 21.44
C VAL A 56 6.39 -18.23 20.30
N ASP A 57 5.41 -19.13 20.36
CA ASP A 57 4.28 -19.27 19.46
C ASP A 57 3.36 -18.06 19.57
N ALA A 58 3.13 -17.52 20.78
CA ALA A 58 2.38 -16.28 20.98
C ALA A 58 3.07 -15.08 20.30
N CYS A 59 4.38 -14.93 20.46
CA CYS A 59 5.18 -13.92 19.75
C CYS A 59 5.13 -14.12 18.22
N ALA A 60 5.21 -15.36 17.76
CA ALA A 60 5.08 -15.71 16.34
C ALA A 60 3.70 -15.38 15.76
N LEU A 61 2.64 -15.55 16.57
CA LEU A 61 1.28 -15.17 16.21
C LEU A 61 1.11 -13.66 16.07
N PHE A 62 1.73 -12.85 16.95
CA PHE A 62 1.74 -11.40 16.77
C PHE A 62 2.32 -10.99 15.43
N VAL A 63 3.47 -11.57 15.05
CA VAL A 63 4.10 -11.32 13.74
C VAL A 63 3.17 -11.72 12.60
N GLY A 64 2.61 -12.93 12.66
CA GLY A 64 1.70 -13.42 11.63
C GLY A 64 0.46 -12.53 11.46
N CYS A 65 -0.14 -12.09 12.56
CA CYS A 65 -1.27 -11.16 12.53
C CYS A 65 -0.89 -9.80 11.95
N ALA A 66 0.27 -9.25 12.33
CA ALA A 66 0.78 -7.97 11.84
C ALA A 66 1.07 -8.00 10.33
N GLU A 67 1.84 -8.98 9.86
CA GLU A 67 2.18 -9.13 8.44
C GLU A 67 0.94 -9.35 7.54
N MET A 68 -0.14 -9.95 8.08
CA MET A 68 -1.41 -10.12 7.37
C MET A 68 -2.41 -8.96 7.54
N ASN A 69 -2.03 -7.92 8.29
CA ASN A 69 -2.93 -6.84 8.72
C ASN A 69 -4.22 -7.35 9.40
N TYR A 70 -4.19 -8.50 10.09
CA TYR A 70 -5.36 -9.16 10.67
C TYR A 70 -5.60 -8.72 12.12
N ARG A 71 -6.50 -7.76 12.34
CA ARG A 71 -6.74 -7.13 13.64
C ARG A 71 -7.98 -7.65 14.34
N ASP A 72 -7.79 -8.64 15.22
CA ASP A 72 -8.79 -9.06 16.20
C ASP A 72 -8.36 -8.60 17.60
N GLY A 73 -8.91 -7.48 18.05
CA GLY A 73 -8.51 -6.87 19.33
C GLY A 73 -8.78 -7.75 20.56
N ARG A 74 -9.75 -8.67 20.52
CA ARG A 74 -10.00 -9.59 21.64
C ARG A 74 -8.93 -10.67 21.68
N PHE A 75 -8.67 -11.30 20.55
CA PHE A 75 -7.63 -12.32 20.42
C PHE A 75 -6.24 -11.76 20.74
N LEU A 76 -5.92 -10.58 20.22
CA LEU A 76 -4.63 -9.92 20.45
C LEU A 76 -4.39 -9.62 21.95
N ARG A 77 -5.41 -9.18 22.70
CA ARG A 77 -5.28 -9.01 24.16
C ARG A 77 -5.11 -10.33 24.91
N LEU A 78 -5.73 -11.41 24.44
CA LEU A 78 -5.53 -12.74 25.00
C LEU A 78 -4.07 -13.19 24.80
N LEU A 79 -3.50 -12.99 23.60
CA LEU A 79 -2.08 -13.23 23.34
C LEU A 79 -1.19 -12.34 24.22
N ALA A 80 -1.55 -11.07 24.39
CA ALA A 80 -0.82 -10.13 25.23
C ALA A 80 -0.78 -10.61 26.70
N ALA A 81 -1.89 -11.13 27.22
CA ALA A 81 -1.95 -11.72 28.55
C ALA A 81 -1.06 -12.98 28.69
N VAL A 82 -1.01 -13.83 27.67
CA VAL A 82 -0.17 -15.03 27.60
C VAL A 82 1.32 -14.68 27.61
N VAL A 83 1.73 -13.65 26.86
CA VAL A 83 3.12 -13.16 26.84
C VAL A 83 3.46 -12.44 28.14
N LYS A 84 2.57 -11.59 28.66
CA LYS A 84 2.77 -10.83 29.89
C LYS A 84 2.97 -11.71 31.12
N SER A 85 2.25 -12.83 31.23
CA SER A 85 2.39 -13.73 32.37
C SER A 85 3.72 -14.50 32.39
N ARG A 86 4.43 -14.56 31.26
CA ARG A 86 5.64 -15.37 31.06
C ARG A 86 6.74 -14.60 30.32
N LEU A 87 6.87 -13.29 30.59
CA LEU A 87 7.93 -12.45 30.00
C LEU A 87 9.34 -12.99 30.26
N GLY A 88 9.54 -13.67 31.40
CA GLY A 88 10.79 -14.34 31.77
C GLY A 88 11.26 -15.37 30.74
N GLU A 89 10.34 -16.04 30.05
CA GLU A 89 10.63 -17.16 29.15
C GLU A 89 11.01 -16.73 27.73
N ALA A 90 10.67 -15.49 27.33
CA ALA A 90 11.02 -14.94 26.02
C ALA A 90 12.40 -14.29 26.02
N SER A 91 13.09 -14.31 24.88
CA SER A 91 14.32 -13.53 24.67
C SER A 91 14.03 -12.05 24.40
N GLY A 92 15.02 -11.17 24.60
CA GLY A 92 14.92 -9.74 24.25
C GLY A 92 14.41 -9.51 22.82
N SER A 93 14.96 -10.19 21.82
CA SER A 93 14.52 -10.08 20.42
C SER A 93 13.08 -10.55 20.19
N GLN A 94 12.62 -11.59 20.92
CA GLN A 94 11.23 -12.05 20.83
C GLN A 94 10.27 -11.01 21.40
N LEU A 95 10.63 -10.39 22.54
CA LEU A 95 9.86 -9.31 23.14
C LEU A 95 9.85 -8.06 22.26
N ALA A 96 10.98 -7.71 21.63
CA ALA A 96 11.08 -6.57 20.72
C ALA A 96 10.18 -6.77 19.49
N THR A 97 10.21 -7.99 18.94
CA THR A 97 9.35 -8.39 17.82
C THR A 97 7.87 -8.37 18.20
N ALA A 98 7.52 -8.88 19.40
CA ALA A 98 6.16 -8.86 19.91
C ALA A 98 5.66 -7.42 20.13
N PHE A 99 6.48 -6.57 20.75
CA PHE A 99 6.19 -5.15 20.96
C PHE A 99 5.91 -4.45 19.62
N ALA A 100 6.82 -4.59 18.65
CA ALA A 100 6.68 -3.94 17.35
C ALA A 100 5.44 -4.43 16.60
N SER A 101 5.24 -5.75 16.55
CA SER A 101 4.07 -6.35 15.89
C SER A 101 2.77 -5.91 16.55
N TYR A 102 2.72 -5.84 17.88
CA TYR A 102 1.52 -5.42 18.60
C TYR A 102 1.22 -3.93 18.41
N ALA A 103 2.24 -3.07 18.38
CA ALA A 103 2.11 -1.64 18.07
C ALA A 103 1.54 -1.42 16.66
N HIS A 104 1.97 -2.22 15.67
CA HIS A 104 1.42 -2.20 14.32
C HIS A 104 -0.08 -2.52 14.25
N MET A 105 -0.64 -3.22 15.24
CA MET A 105 -2.03 -3.68 15.24
C MET A 105 -3.03 -2.69 15.84
N ARG A 106 -2.57 -1.54 16.35
CA ARG A 106 -3.43 -0.50 16.94
C ARG A 106 -4.41 -1.09 17.97
N VAL A 107 -3.92 -1.93 18.88
CA VAL A 107 -4.72 -2.44 20.01
C VAL A 107 -4.30 -1.71 21.27
N ARG A 108 -5.26 -1.02 21.90
CA ARG A 108 -5.00 -0.30 23.14
C ARG A 108 -4.88 -1.27 24.31
N ASP A 109 -3.68 -1.36 24.87
CA ASP A 109 -3.33 -2.17 26.04
C ASP A 109 -2.10 -1.57 26.74
N LEU A 110 -2.30 -0.44 27.43
CA LEU A 110 -1.21 0.30 28.11
C LEU A 110 -0.43 -0.59 29.09
N PRO A 111 -1.07 -1.42 29.95
CA PRO A 111 -0.34 -2.26 30.89
C PRO A 111 0.53 -3.33 30.22
N PHE A 112 0.24 -3.71 28.99
CA PHE A 112 1.09 -4.61 28.21
C PHE A 112 2.30 -3.85 27.66
N PHE A 113 2.09 -2.68 27.04
CA PHE A 113 3.19 -1.87 26.52
C PHE A 113 4.18 -1.45 27.61
N ASP A 114 3.70 -0.99 28.76
CA ASP A 114 4.57 -0.60 29.89
C ASP A 114 5.41 -1.77 30.38
N ALA A 115 4.81 -2.96 30.50
CA ALA A 115 5.52 -4.16 30.94
C ALA A 115 6.60 -4.58 29.93
N LEU A 116 6.31 -4.52 28.63
CA LEU A 116 7.28 -4.88 27.59
C LEU A 116 8.40 -3.84 27.51
N LEU A 117 8.09 -2.54 27.54
CA LEU A 117 9.11 -1.49 27.47
C LEU A 117 10.06 -1.54 28.67
N PHE A 118 9.53 -1.77 29.87
CA PHE A 118 10.35 -1.97 31.06
C PHE A 118 11.28 -3.18 30.90
N GLU A 119 10.76 -4.30 30.41
CA GLU A 119 11.53 -5.53 30.22
C GLU A 119 12.57 -5.40 29.11
N LEU A 120 12.24 -4.72 28.02
CA LEU A 120 13.16 -4.39 26.92
C LEU A 120 14.30 -3.50 27.39
N LEU A 121 14.02 -2.52 28.24
CA LEU A 121 15.05 -1.68 28.84
C LEU A 121 15.98 -2.49 29.76
N ARG A 122 15.41 -3.39 30.57
CA ARG A 122 16.17 -4.27 31.47
C ARG A 122 17.10 -5.20 30.69
N ARG A 123 16.64 -5.70 29.54
CA ARG A 123 17.37 -6.63 28.67
C ARG A 123 17.96 -5.97 27.43
N GLN A 124 18.22 -4.67 27.49
CA GLN A 124 18.71 -3.91 26.33
C GLN A 124 20.01 -4.46 25.74
N HIS A 125 20.83 -5.14 26.55
CA HIS A 125 22.07 -5.79 26.14
C HIS A 125 21.86 -7.06 25.29
N GLU A 126 20.65 -7.63 25.28
CA GLU A 126 20.29 -8.78 24.42
C GLU A 126 19.81 -8.32 23.03
N LEU A 127 19.58 -7.02 22.83
CA LEU A 127 18.95 -6.49 21.63
C LEU A 127 19.97 -6.23 20.53
N THR A 128 19.58 -6.60 19.31
CA THR A 128 20.33 -6.30 18.09
C THR A 128 20.01 -4.88 17.59
N GLU A 129 20.79 -4.39 16.62
CA GLU A 129 20.53 -3.14 15.90
C GLU A 129 19.15 -3.14 15.22
N LYS A 130 18.74 -4.30 14.71
CA LYS A 130 17.42 -4.51 14.10
C LYS A 130 16.32 -4.46 15.16
N ASP A 131 16.52 -5.08 16.31
CA ASP A 131 15.52 -5.04 17.39
C ASP A 131 15.33 -3.60 17.88
N ALA A 132 16.44 -2.88 18.06
CA ALA A 132 16.43 -1.50 18.51
C ALA A 132 15.72 -0.55 17.53
N SER A 133 16.00 -0.65 16.22
CA SER A 133 15.33 0.18 15.21
C SER A 133 13.83 -0.12 15.14
N ASN A 134 13.44 -1.40 15.25
CA ASN A 134 12.04 -1.82 15.26
C ASN A 134 11.29 -1.28 16.47
N VAL A 135 11.88 -1.36 17.68
CA VAL A 135 11.27 -0.84 18.91
C VAL A 135 11.14 0.67 18.84
N ALA A 136 12.19 1.39 18.42
CA ALA A 136 12.15 2.84 18.26
C ALA A 136 11.03 3.26 17.29
N TYR A 137 10.95 2.63 16.12
CA TYR A 137 9.87 2.89 15.15
C TYR A 137 8.49 2.53 15.70
N ALA A 138 8.36 1.41 16.42
CA ALA A 138 7.09 1.00 17.01
C ALA A 138 6.59 1.95 18.10
N MET A 139 7.49 2.57 18.87
CA MET A 139 7.12 3.63 19.81
C MET A 139 6.45 4.81 19.08
N LEU A 140 6.94 5.19 17.89
CA LEU A 140 6.34 6.24 17.07
C LEU A 140 4.97 5.86 16.52
N LEU A 141 4.76 4.59 16.17
CA LEU A 141 3.44 4.09 15.76
C LEU A 141 2.41 4.28 16.88
N LEU A 142 2.80 4.02 18.13
CA LEU A 142 1.91 4.24 19.28
C LEU A 142 1.56 5.72 19.44
N ALA A 143 2.56 6.60 19.37
CA ALA A 143 2.36 8.05 19.47
C ALA A 143 1.50 8.60 18.32
N ALA A 144 1.65 8.07 17.11
CA ALA A 144 0.83 8.46 15.97
C ALA A 144 -0.64 8.05 16.12
N VAL A 145 -0.88 6.83 16.63
CA VAL A 145 -2.22 6.33 16.95
C VAL A 145 -2.87 7.18 18.02
N GLU A 146 -2.16 7.48 19.09
CA GLU A 146 -2.64 8.34 20.17
C GLU A 146 -3.09 9.70 19.65
N ARG A 147 -2.23 10.39 18.89
CA ARG A 147 -2.54 11.71 18.34
C ARG A 147 -3.80 11.70 17.48
N HIS A 148 -3.99 10.62 16.72
CA HIS A 148 -5.20 10.43 15.93
C HIS A 148 -6.45 10.21 16.81
N GLU A 149 -6.34 9.37 17.84
CA GLU A 149 -7.46 9.12 18.76
C GLU A 149 -7.87 10.38 19.53
N LEU A 150 -6.91 11.22 19.93
CA LEU A 150 -7.17 12.52 20.58
C LEU A 150 -7.86 13.53 19.65
N GLN A 151 -7.59 13.48 18.34
CA GLN A 151 -8.25 14.34 17.36
C GLN A 151 -9.69 13.90 17.09
N GLU A 152 -9.97 12.60 17.02
CA GLU A 152 -11.32 12.08 16.77
C GLU A 152 -12.24 12.20 18.00
N ALA A 153 -11.69 12.02 19.20
CA ALA A 153 -12.44 12.10 20.44
C ALA A 153 -11.51 12.59 21.57
N PRO A 154 -11.52 13.89 21.91
CA PRO A 154 -10.78 14.39 23.05
C PRO A 154 -11.38 13.80 24.33
N LEU A 155 -10.74 12.75 24.84
CA LEU A 155 -11.11 12.15 26.12
C LEU A 155 -10.67 13.08 27.25
N GLU A 156 -11.57 13.36 28.19
CA GLU A 156 -11.23 14.04 29.44
C GLU A 156 -10.31 13.13 30.27
N GLY A 157 -9.00 13.37 30.20
CA GLY A 157 -7.99 12.70 31.01
C GLY A 157 -6.65 12.57 30.30
N THR A 158 -5.60 13.14 30.90
CA THR A 158 -4.20 12.86 30.56
C THR A 158 -3.87 11.41 30.94
N TYR A 159 -4.16 10.48 30.04
CA TYR A 159 -3.54 9.16 30.09
C TYR A 159 -2.18 9.29 29.44
N GLY A 160 -1.10 9.17 30.22
CA GLY A 160 0.25 9.14 29.67
C GLY A 160 0.41 7.89 28.81
N TYR A 161 0.66 8.08 27.52
CA TYR A 161 0.96 6.97 26.62
C TYR A 161 2.42 6.56 26.75
N PRO A 162 2.77 5.35 26.27
CA PRO A 162 4.11 4.82 26.45
C PRO A 162 5.19 5.67 25.78
N PHE A 163 4.85 6.45 24.75
CA PHE A 163 5.83 7.31 24.10
C PHE A 163 6.30 8.43 25.04
N ASP A 164 5.35 9.16 25.65
CA ASP A 164 5.63 10.30 26.53
C ASP A 164 6.36 9.91 27.82
N THR A 165 6.05 8.72 28.34
CA THR A 165 6.57 8.26 29.63
C THR A 165 7.89 7.51 29.50
N HIS A 166 8.21 6.95 28.32
CA HIS A 166 9.37 6.07 28.12
C HIS A 166 10.41 6.61 27.14
N HIS A 167 10.62 7.93 27.07
CA HIS A 167 11.71 8.53 26.27
C HIS A 167 13.08 7.88 26.55
N GLY A 168 13.33 7.45 27.79
CA GLY A 168 14.55 6.72 28.15
C GLY A 168 14.77 5.45 27.32
N VAL A 169 13.69 4.71 27.02
CA VAL A 169 13.74 3.52 26.18
C VAL A 169 14.09 3.90 24.74
N LEU A 170 13.47 4.95 24.20
CA LEU A 170 13.81 5.47 22.86
C LEU A 170 15.30 5.82 22.77
N TYR A 171 15.85 6.54 23.75
CA TYR A 171 17.27 6.90 23.77
C TYR A 171 18.17 5.66 23.86
N SER A 172 17.80 4.66 24.66
CA SER A 172 18.51 3.37 24.70
C SER A 172 18.50 2.66 23.34
N MET A 173 17.35 2.60 22.66
CA MET A 173 17.27 1.96 21.34
C MET A 173 18.12 2.70 20.29
N LEU A 174 18.12 4.04 20.33
CA LEU A 174 18.98 4.84 19.46
C LEU A 174 20.47 4.64 19.79
N ALA A 175 20.82 4.46 21.06
CA ALA A 175 22.20 4.18 21.47
C ALA A 175 22.69 2.83 20.95
N ILE A 176 21.87 1.77 21.06
CA ILE A 176 22.18 0.43 20.51
C ILE A 176 22.34 0.53 18.98
N SER A 177 21.42 1.24 18.31
CA SER A 177 21.50 1.46 16.87
C SER A 177 22.80 2.20 16.46
N ASN A 178 23.30 3.09 17.30
CA ASN A 178 24.55 3.83 17.06
C ASN A 178 25.80 2.97 17.31
N GLU A 179 25.76 2.13 18.35
CA GLU A 179 26.83 1.17 18.67
C GLU A 179 27.06 0.22 17.48
N HIS A 180 25.97 -0.33 16.96
CA HIS A 180 25.95 -1.26 15.82
C HIS A 180 25.72 -0.57 14.47
N ARG A 181 26.05 0.72 14.33
CA ARG A 181 25.75 1.51 13.12
C ARG A 181 26.29 0.93 11.80
N ASN A 182 27.33 0.09 11.86
CA ASN A 182 27.94 -0.54 10.69
C ASN A 182 27.18 -1.81 10.24
N GLU A 183 26.28 -2.32 11.09
CA GLU A 183 25.47 -3.52 10.86
C GLU A 183 24.03 -3.18 10.46
N LEU A 184 23.68 -1.88 10.48
CA LEU A 184 22.35 -1.40 10.10
C LEU A 184 22.01 -1.78 8.66
N ASN A 185 21.01 -2.64 8.52
CA ASN A 185 20.44 -2.98 7.23
C ASN A 185 19.52 -1.87 6.71
N TYR A 186 19.13 -1.98 5.45
CA TYR A 186 18.28 -1.00 4.78
C TYR A 186 16.95 -0.71 5.53
N PRO A 187 16.15 -1.72 5.97
CA PRO A 187 14.95 -1.46 6.74
C PRO A 187 15.19 -0.68 8.04
N ALA A 188 16.28 -0.97 8.75
CA ALA A 188 16.64 -0.26 9.97
C ALA A 188 16.99 1.22 9.68
N VAL A 189 17.74 1.48 8.61
CA VAL A 189 18.04 2.86 8.18
C VAL A 189 16.77 3.61 7.81
N TYR A 190 15.87 2.99 7.04
CA TYR A 190 14.57 3.58 6.68
C TYR A 190 13.74 3.94 7.93
N GLN A 191 13.66 3.04 8.90
CA GLN A 191 13.01 3.30 10.18
C GLN A 191 13.65 4.49 10.91
N LEU A 192 14.98 4.56 10.96
CA LEU A 192 15.70 5.67 11.60
C LEU A 192 15.48 7.01 10.89
N GLN A 193 15.28 7.02 9.56
CA GLN A 193 14.88 8.24 8.85
C GLN A 193 13.51 8.73 9.29
N ILE A 194 12.54 7.83 9.45
CA ILE A 194 11.23 8.19 9.97
C ILE A 194 11.33 8.66 11.42
N VAL A 195 12.15 8.00 12.25
CA VAL A 195 12.42 8.44 13.63
C VAL A 195 13.00 9.84 13.68
N GLU A 196 14.00 10.13 12.85
CA GLU A 196 14.59 11.48 12.74
C GLU A 196 13.53 12.52 12.37
N LEU A 197 12.75 12.24 11.33
CA LEU A 197 11.75 13.16 10.80
C LEU A 197 10.66 13.44 11.82
N TYR A 198 10.19 12.40 12.51
CA TYR A 198 9.19 12.51 13.57
C TYR A 198 9.69 13.36 14.73
N LEU A 199 10.87 13.05 15.27
CA LEU A 199 11.41 13.80 16.41
C LEU A 199 11.58 15.27 16.06
N ARG A 200 12.04 15.58 14.86
CA ARG A 200 12.33 16.97 14.47
C ARG A 200 11.08 17.79 14.13
N LEU A 201 9.97 17.15 13.74
CA LEU A 201 8.72 17.83 13.38
C LEU A 201 7.66 17.80 14.50
N LEU A 202 7.43 16.62 15.08
CA LEU A 202 6.33 16.37 16.01
C LEU A 202 6.77 16.42 17.48
N GLU A 203 8.05 16.19 17.76
CA GLU A 203 8.61 16.15 19.13
C GLU A 203 9.95 16.92 19.26
N PRO A 204 10.00 18.21 18.86
CA PRO A 204 11.25 18.96 18.80
C PRO A 204 11.96 19.04 20.16
N GLY A 205 11.22 19.08 21.28
CA GLY A 205 11.81 19.06 22.62
C GLY A 205 12.57 17.76 22.92
N VAL A 206 12.05 16.61 22.48
CA VAL A 206 12.72 15.30 22.60
C VAL A 206 13.95 15.25 21.68
N TYR A 207 13.83 15.78 20.46
CA TYR A 207 14.97 15.89 19.54
C TYR A 207 16.08 16.76 20.15
N ASP A 208 15.75 17.93 20.70
CA ASP A 208 16.72 18.86 21.26
C ASP A 208 17.43 18.28 22.49
N ALA A 209 16.71 17.55 23.35
CA ALA A 209 17.27 16.84 24.50
C ALA A 209 18.15 15.63 24.11
N THR A 210 18.07 15.15 22.86
CA THR A 210 18.84 14.00 22.38
C THR A 210 20.35 14.31 22.35
N ARG A 211 21.18 13.35 22.79
CA ARG A 211 22.65 13.48 22.77
C ARG A 211 23.19 13.73 21.35
N GLN A 212 24.27 14.50 21.25
CA GLN A 212 24.84 14.91 19.97
C GLN A 212 25.27 13.73 19.07
N GLU A 213 25.76 12.65 19.67
CA GLU A 213 26.15 11.43 18.93
C GLU A 213 24.95 10.78 18.24
N LEU A 214 23.81 10.73 18.92
CA LEU A 214 22.57 10.16 18.37
C LEU A 214 21.96 11.09 17.30
N LYS A 215 22.01 12.41 17.51
CA LYS A 215 21.67 13.39 16.45
C LYS A 215 22.54 13.18 15.21
N THR A 216 23.81 12.87 15.39
CA THR A 216 24.73 12.58 14.29
C THR A 216 24.37 11.28 13.56
N LEU A 217 23.99 10.22 14.28
CA LEU A 217 23.44 9.00 13.69
C LEU A 217 22.21 9.31 12.84
N LEU A 218 21.22 9.99 13.40
CA LEU A 218 19.96 10.33 12.73
C LEU A 218 20.20 11.21 11.50
N ALA A 219 21.08 12.21 11.60
CA ALA A 219 21.46 13.05 10.47
C ALA A 219 22.19 12.27 9.36
N LYS A 220 22.97 11.24 9.71
CA LYS A 220 23.58 10.33 8.72
C LYS A 220 22.52 9.45 8.07
N ALA A 221 21.61 8.86 8.85
CA ALA A 221 20.50 8.05 8.33
C ALA A 221 19.66 8.86 7.33
N ARG A 222 19.32 10.11 7.65
CA ARG A 222 18.61 11.03 6.76
C ARG A 222 19.29 11.24 5.40
N LYS A 223 20.63 11.25 5.36
CA LYS A 223 21.40 11.45 4.12
C LYS A 223 21.53 10.18 3.27
N VAL A 224 21.13 9.02 3.80
CA VAL A 224 21.15 7.78 3.02
C VAL A 224 20.03 7.84 2.01
N ASN A 225 20.38 7.95 0.74
CA ASN A 225 19.37 7.92 -0.29
C ASN A 225 18.95 6.48 -0.54
N ILE A 226 17.68 6.26 -0.26
CA ILE A 226 17.03 4.98 -0.34
C ILE A 226 16.45 4.87 -1.76
N VAL A 227 17.29 4.41 -2.67
CA VAL A 227 16.87 4.09 -4.04
C VAL A 227 16.54 2.62 -4.07
N VAL A 228 15.25 2.30 -4.14
CA VAL A 228 14.83 0.95 -4.54
C VAL A 228 14.61 1.01 -6.04
N ASP A 229 15.47 0.31 -6.78
CA ASP A 229 15.53 0.33 -8.24
C ASP A 229 14.23 -0.14 -8.95
N ASP A 230 13.24 -0.66 -8.20
CA ASP A 230 12.01 -1.27 -8.74
C ASP A 230 10.76 -0.36 -8.77
N TYR A 231 10.79 0.85 -8.19
CA TYR A 231 9.55 1.65 -8.05
C TYR A 231 8.97 2.17 -9.39
N MET A 232 9.83 2.50 -10.36
CA MET A 232 9.44 3.07 -11.66
C MET A 232 8.51 2.19 -12.50
N GLN A 233 8.35 0.91 -12.16
CA GLN A 233 7.50 -0.03 -12.92
C GLN A 233 6.14 -0.30 -12.25
N ASN A 234 5.90 0.17 -11.02
CA ASN A 234 4.83 -0.35 -10.16
C ASN A 234 3.80 0.68 -9.68
N SER A 235 3.53 1.78 -10.40
CA SER A 235 2.28 2.52 -10.15
C SER A 235 1.11 1.54 -10.30
N SER A 236 0.32 1.39 -9.23
CA SER A 236 -0.81 0.48 -9.25
C SER A 236 -1.77 0.86 -10.38
N ARG A 237 -2.49 -0.12 -10.94
CA ARG A 237 -3.52 0.15 -11.95
C ARG A 237 -4.54 1.17 -11.45
N LEU A 238 -4.85 1.10 -10.15
CA LEU A 238 -5.73 2.05 -9.48
C LEU A 238 -5.16 3.46 -9.52
N HIS A 239 -3.89 3.65 -9.16
CA HIS A 239 -3.21 4.95 -9.25
C HIS A 239 -3.31 5.51 -10.68
N ARG A 240 -2.90 4.74 -11.69
CA ARG A 240 -2.91 5.20 -13.09
C ARG A 240 -4.31 5.60 -13.56
N ARG A 241 -5.34 4.84 -13.17
CA ARG A 241 -6.73 5.18 -13.49
C ARG A 241 -7.14 6.48 -12.82
N ILE A 242 -6.88 6.65 -11.53
CA ILE A 242 -7.21 7.89 -10.80
C ILE A 242 -6.48 9.09 -11.40
N SER A 243 -5.22 8.93 -11.78
CA SER A 243 -4.41 9.97 -12.45
C SER A 243 -5.08 10.48 -13.74
N GLN A 244 -5.57 9.55 -14.56
CA GLN A 244 -6.32 9.90 -15.78
C GLN A 244 -7.60 10.67 -15.47
N TRP A 245 -8.35 10.28 -14.43
CA TRP A 245 -9.56 10.99 -14.03
C TRP A 245 -9.27 12.38 -13.47
N PHE A 246 -8.21 12.54 -12.69
CA PHE A 246 -7.76 13.85 -12.19
C PHE A 246 -7.41 14.77 -13.35
N THR A 247 -6.69 14.26 -14.34
CA THR A 247 -6.35 15.03 -15.56
C THR A 247 -7.60 15.46 -16.32
N ARG A 248 -8.63 14.58 -16.45
CA ARG A 248 -9.90 14.90 -17.11
C ARG A 248 -10.69 16.02 -16.43
N VAL A 249 -10.57 16.15 -15.11
CA VAL A 249 -11.23 17.24 -14.35
C VAL A 249 -10.34 18.48 -14.20
N GLY A 250 -9.20 18.54 -14.90
CA GLY A 250 -8.26 19.67 -14.89
C GLY A 250 -7.30 19.70 -13.70
N LEU A 251 -7.27 18.66 -12.86
CA LEU A 251 -6.34 18.55 -11.73
C LEU A 251 -4.98 18.01 -12.21
N HIS A 252 -4.13 18.92 -12.66
CA HIS A 252 -2.74 18.61 -12.99
C HIS A 252 -1.95 18.27 -11.72
N HIS A 253 -1.20 17.18 -11.77
CA HIS A 253 -0.46 16.64 -10.64
C HIS A 253 0.85 16.02 -11.08
N ARG A 254 1.78 15.93 -10.12
CA ARG A 254 3.00 15.12 -10.22
C ARG A 254 2.76 13.79 -9.53
N SER A 255 3.11 12.69 -10.19
CA SER A 255 2.95 11.34 -9.64
C SER A 255 4.25 10.82 -9.05
N GLU A 256 4.15 9.97 -8.03
CA GLU A 256 5.29 9.22 -7.45
C GLU A 256 6.43 10.14 -6.96
N VAL A 257 6.09 11.22 -6.25
CA VAL A 257 7.05 12.22 -5.79
C VAL A 257 7.73 11.75 -4.51
N PHE A 258 9.05 11.79 -4.44
CA PHE A 258 9.78 11.51 -3.21
C PHE A 258 9.79 12.73 -2.27
N LEU A 259 9.54 12.46 -0.98
CA LEU A 259 9.65 13.41 0.12
C LEU A 259 10.32 12.72 1.31
N GLY A 260 11.64 12.87 1.42
CA GLY A 260 12.43 12.18 2.44
C GLY A 260 12.29 10.65 2.30
N PRO A 261 11.85 9.93 3.36
CA PRO A 261 11.64 8.48 3.27
C PRO A 261 10.35 8.10 2.53
N PHE A 262 9.46 9.04 2.22
CA PHE A 262 8.14 8.72 1.65
C PHE A 262 8.11 8.89 0.14
N MET A 263 7.41 7.98 -0.52
CA MET A 263 6.89 8.17 -1.87
C MET A 263 5.43 8.62 -1.75
N LEU A 264 5.12 9.77 -2.36
CA LEU A 264 3.79 10.34 -2.41
C LEU A 264 3.12 9.91 -3.71
N ASP A 265 1.85 9.51 -3.65
CA ASP A 265 1.16 9.05 -4.86
C ASP A 265 0.97 10.22 -5.83
N MET A 266 0.35 11.31 -5.37
CA MET A 266 0.11 12.49 -6.21
C MET A 266 0.33 13.77 -5.43
N VAL A 267 0.95 14.75 -6.08
CA VAL A 267 1.13 16.11 -5.57
C VAL A 267 0.49 17.10 -6.55
N ILE A 268 -0.52 17.83 -6.09
CA ILE A 268 -1.19 18.89 -6.84
C ILE A 268 -0.66 20.24 -6.35
N GLY A 269 -0.12 21.03 -7.27
CA GLY A 269 0.55 22.29 -6.93
C GLY A 269 1.75 22.06 -6.00
N SER A 270 1.85 22.88 -4.93
CA SER A 270 2.98 22.86 -4.01
C SER A 270 2.68 22.21 -2.65
N ARG A 271 1.40 22.19 -2.21
CA ARG A 271 1.02 21.78 -0.85
C ARG A 271 -0.08 20.72 -0.76
N VAL A 272 -0.75 20.34 -1.85
CA VAL A 272 -1.80 19.30 -1.78
C VAL A 272 -1.20 17.95 -2.13
N VAL A 273 -1.31 17.00 -1.21
CA VAL A 273 -0.91 15.60 -1.42
C VAL A 273 -2.15 14.74 -1.45
N VAL A 274 -2.29 13.93 -2.49
CA VAL A 274 -3.34 12.93 -2.60
C VAL A 274 -2.72 11.54 -2.47
N GLU A 275 -3.11 10.83 -1.42
CA GLU A 275 -2.71 9.45 -1.12
C GLU A 275 -3.81 8.48 -1.56
N ILE A 276 -3.46 7.55 -2.43
CA ILE A 276 -4.37 6.54 -2.97
C ILE A 276 -4.28 5.31 -2.07
N ASP A 277 -5.15 5.26 -1.07
CA ASP A 277 -5.11 4.22 -0.04
C ASP A 277 -5.64 2.89 -0.62
N GLY A 278 -4.72 2.00 -1.01
CA GLY A 278 -5.03 0.61 -1.37
C GLY A 278 -5.38 -0.28 -0.16
N PRO A 279 -5.73 -1.55 -0.37
CA PRO A 279 -6.09 -2.48 0.72
C PRO A 279 -5.04 -2.64 1.82
N SER A 280 -3.75 -2.47 1.49
CA SER A 280 -2.63 -2.53 2.43
C SER A 280 -2.63 -1.40 3.47
N HIS A 281 -3.32 -0.28 3.19
CA HIS A 281 -3.46 0.86 4.10
C HIS A 281 -4.48 0.62 5.22
N PHE A 282 -5.24 -0.47 5.14
CA PHE A 282 -6.29 -0.81 6.10
C PHE A 282 -6.04 -2.16 6.78
N TYR A 283 -6.54 -2.31 8.01
CA TYR A 283 -6.63 -3.64 8.59
C TYR A 283 -7.65 -4.47 7.84
N ARG A 284 -7.30 -5.73 7.60
CA ARG A 284 -8.08 -6.66 6.81
C ARG A 284 -9.53 -6.75 7.30
N ASP A 285 -10.47 -6.77 6.36
CA ASP A 285 -11.92 -6.80 6.62
C ASP A 285 -12.45 -5.58 7.41
N THR A 286 -11.72 -4.47 7.45
CA THR A 286 -12.14 -3.23 8.13
C THR A 286 -11.83 -2.01 7.26
N ASN A 287 -12.43 -0.87 7.60
CA ASN A 287 -12.08 0.45 7.05
C ASN A 287 -11.13 1.23 7.99
N THR A 288 -10.53 0.55 8.98
CA THR A 288 -9.62 1.18 9.92
C THR A 288 -8.21 1.22 9.31
N ARG A 289 -7.64 2.42 9.18
CA ARG A 289 -6.27 2.60 8.70
C ARG A 289 -5.24 1.97 9.64
N THR A 290 -4.14 1.50 9.05
CA THR A 290 -3.00 0.97 9.82
C THR A 290 -2.27 2.07 10.59
N ALA A 291 -1.57 1.68 11.66
CA ALA A 291 -0.74 2.61 12.43
C ALA A 291 0.33 3.32 11.55
N SER A 292 0.93 2.61 10.59
CA SER A 292 1.91 3.18 9.66
C SER A 292 1.30 4.24 8.74
N SER A 293 0.08 4.00 8.23
CA SER A 293 -0.65 4.99 7.41
C SER A 293 -0.97 6.26 8.21
N LEU A 294 -1.34 6.11 9.49
CA LEU A 294 -1.56 7.26 10.38
C LEU A 294 -0.28 8.03 10.67
N LEU A 295 0.84 7.33 10.90
CA LEU A 295 2.14 7.95 11.09
C LEU A 295 2.57 8.76 9.86
N LYS A 296 2.45 8.20 8.65
CA LYS A 296 2.72 8.91 7.39
C LYS A 296 1.83 10.17 7.28
N HIS A 297 0.53 10.03 7.49
CA HIS A 297 -0.42 11.15 7.46
C HIS A 297 -0.02 12.28 8.42
N ASN A 298 0.30 11.94 9.67
CA ASN A 298 0.69 12.92 10.69
C ASN A 298 1.98 13.66 10.31
N LEU A 299 2.97 12.94 9.75
CA LEU A 299 4.23 13.54 9.31
C LEU A 299 4.03 14.47 8.11
N LEU A 300 3.22 14.07 7.13
CA LEU A 300 2.89 14.91 5.97
C LEU A 300 2.16 16.19 6.39
N LYS A 301 1.18 16.10 7.30
CA LYS A 301 0.54 17.28 7.88
C LYS A 301 1.52 18.16 8.65
N ALA A 302 2.42 17.57 9.44
CA ALA A 302 3.43 18.32 10.19
C ALA A 302 4.46 19.02 9.27
N MET A 303 4.67 18.50 8.06
CA MET A 303 5.45 19.16 7.01
C MET A 303 4.69 20.29 6.30
N GLY A 304 3.42 20.52 6.63
CA GLY A 304 2.59 21.60 6.08
C GLY A 304 1.78 21.23 4.85
N PHE A 305 1.67 19.94 4.52
CA PHE A 305 0.86 19.49 3.39
C PHE A 305 -0.62 19.35 3.76
N HIS A 306 -1.50 19.72 2.81
CA HIS A 306 -2.91 19.36 2.82
C HIS A 306 -3.04 17.93 2.27
N VAL A 307 -3.06 16.97 3.19
CA VAL A 307 -3.13 15.54 2.84
C VAL A 307 -4.58 15.11 2.68
N ARG A 308 -4.92 14.62 1.48
CA ARG A 308 -6.20 14.00 1.18
C ARG A 308 -6.01 12.54 0.83
N HIS A 309 -6.85 11.70 1.42
CA HIS A 309 -6.84 10.28 1.14
C HIS A 309 -7.97 9.95 0.18
N LEU A 310 -7.68 9.07 -0.77
CA LEU A 310 -8.63 8.47 -1.69
C LEU A 310 -8.67 6.96 -1.41
N PRO A 311 -9.57 6.50 -0.52
CA PRO A 311 -9.71 5.08 -0.22
C PRO A 311 -10.20 4.28 -1.42
N TYR A 312 -9.57 3.13 -1.68
CA TYR A 312 -10.02 2.24 -2.75
C TYR A 312 -11.50 1.81 -2.60
N GLN A 313 -11.99 1.70 -1.36
CA GLN A 313 -13.39 1.36 -1.07
C GLN A 313 -14.36 2.44 -1.55
N GLU A 314 -13.98 3.72 -1.45
CA GLU A 314 -14.80 4.85 -1.92
C GLU A 314 -14.77 4.93 -3.45
N TRP A 315 -13.59 4.71 -4.04
CA TRP A 315 -13.44 4.62 -5.48
C TRP A 315 -14.33 3.54 -6.11
N GLN A 316 -14.38 2.35 -5.48
CA GLN A 316 -15.23 1.24 -5.92
C GLN A 316 -16.73 1.59 -5.86
N GLN A 317 -17.15 2.41 -4.88
CA GLN A 317 -18.55 2.81 -4.71
C GLN A 317 -19.04 3.80 -5.76
N CYS A 318 -18.13 4.50 -6.46
CA CYS A 318 -18.53 5.44 -7.50
C CYS A 318 -19.35 4.75 -8.60
N GLY A 319 -18.94 3.54 -9.05
CA GLY A 319 -19.67 2.69 -10.00
C GLY A 319 -19.79 3.25 -11.44
N THR A 320 -20.10 4.53 -11.61
CA THR A 320 -20.32 5.20 -12.90
C THR A 320 -19.26 6.24 -13.21
N ALA A 321 -19.06 6.54 -14.49
CA ALA A 321 -18.17 7.60 -14.96
C ALA A 321 -18.51 8.96 -14.33
N VAL A 322 -19.79 9.34 -14.30
CA VAL A 322 -20.25 10.62 -13.75
C VAL A 322 -19.88 10.75 -12.27
N LYS A 323 -20.12 9.72 -11.47
CA LYS A 323 -19.76 9.73 -10.03
C LYS A 323 -18.25 9.81 -9.82
N ARG A 324 -17.45 9.11 -10.64
CA ARG A 324 -15.98 9.20 -10.61
C ARG A 324 -15.49 10.61 -10.95
N THR A 325 -16.08 11.26 -11.97
CA THR A 325 -15.79 12.66 -12.31
C THR A 325 -16.10 13.58 -11.14
N MET A 326 -17.31 13.49 -10.57
CA MET A 326 -17.71 14.33 -9.44
C MET A 326 -16.80 14.12 -8.23
N TYR A 327 -16.45 12.87 -7.92
CA TYR A 327 -15.56 12.54 -6.81
C TYR A 327 -14.16 13.14 -6.99
N CYS A 328 -13.58 13.07 -8.20
CA CYS A 328 -12.29 13.70 -8.49
C CYS A 328 -12.40 15.24 -8.46
N SER A 329 -13.48 15.81 -9.00
CA SER A 329 -13.71 17.26 -8.99
C SER A 329 -13.81 17.83 -7.58
N ALA A 330 -14.27 17.05 -6.59
CA ALA A 330 -14.36 17.50 -5.21
C ALA A 330 -13.01 17.95 -4.61
N PHE A 331 -11.89 17.41 -5.13
CA PHE A 331 -10.54 17.78 -4.68
C PHE A 331 -10.16 19.22 -5.06
N TRP A 332 -10.86 19.87 -5.99
CA TRP A 332 -10.65 21.30 -6.27
C TRP A 332 -10.85 22.18 -5.04
N LYS A 333 -11.77 21.81 -4.13
CA LYS A 333 -11.99 22.55 -2.87
C LYS A 333 -10.70 22.62 -2.04
N ASP A 334 -9.93 21.54 -2.01
CA ASP A 334 -8.67 21.46 -1.27
C ASP A 334 -7.54 22.24 -1.94
N VAL A 335 -7.48 22.21 -3.27
CA VAL A 335 -6.52 23.00 -4.04
C VAL A 335 -6.77 24.49 -3.84
N LEU A 336 -8.03 24.92 -3.89
CA LEU A 336 -8.40 26.32 -3.65
C LEU A 336 -8.07 26.76 -2.22
N ALA A 337 -8.38 25.93 -1.22
CA ALA A 337 -8.04 26.20 0.17
C ALA A 337 -6.52 26.32 0.39
N ALA A 338 -5.73 25.42 -0.19
CA ALA A 338 -4.27 25.47 -0.09
C ALA A 338 -3.69 26.74 -0.72
N ASN A 339 -4.23 27.17 -1.86
CA ASN A 339 -3.82 28.42 -2.52
C ASN A 339 -4.15 29.65 -1.65
N GLU A 340 -5.31 29.68 -0.98
CA GLU A 340 -5.62 30.76 -0.04
C GLU A 340 -4.63 30.82 1.13
N ASP A 341 -4.26 29.66 1.69
CA ASP A 341 -3.31 29.58 2.79
C ASP A 341 -1.89 30.01 2.36
N GLU A 342 -1.50 29.73 1.11
CA GLU A 342 -0.27 30.26 0.52
C GLU A 342 -0.31 31.79 0.39
N VAL A 343 -1.39 32.34 -0.19
CA VAL A 343 -1.55 33.80 -0.35
C VAL A 343 -1.58 34.53 1.00
N LYS A 344 -2.22 33.94 2.03
CA LYS A 344 -2.22 34.50 3.39
C LYS A 344 -0.84 34.41 4.06
N ALA A 345 -0.08 33.36 3.77
CA ALA A 345 1.27 33.17 4.32
C ALA A 345 2.33 34.09 3.67
N GLU A 346 2.11 34.55 2.43
CA GLU A 346 3.02 35.44 1.68
C GLU A 346 2.85 36.95 1.97
N ALA A 347 2.01 37.35 2.93
CA ALA A 347 1.95 38.72 3.45
C ALA A 347 3.32 39.16 4.06
N PRO A 348 3.70 40.46 4.05
CA PRO A 348 5.04 40.92 3.66
C PRO A 348 6.18 40.76 4.67
N HIS A 349 6.11 39.83 5.63
CA HIS A 349 7.19 39.54 6.58
C HIS A 349 7.46 38.04 6.76
N ARG A 350 7.89 37.39 5.67
CA ARG A 350 8.89 36.30 5.69
C ARG A 350 9.26 35.95 4.26
N GLY A 351 10.50 36.26 3.86
CA GLY A 351 11.07 35.68 2.65
C GLY A 351 11.02 34.16 2.76
N SER A 352 10.65 33.49 1.65
CA SER A 352 10.62 32.04 1.49
C SER A 352 12.02 31.44 1.71
N LEU A 353 12.37 31.25 2.98
CA LEU A 353 13.40 30.32 3.40
C LEU A 353 12.65 29.01 3.65
N ALA A 354 12.83 28.04 2.74
CA ALA A 354 12.35 26.68 2.92
C ALA A 354 12.67 26.23 4.35
N ASP A 355 11.66 25.77 5.10
CA ASP A 355 11.87 25.31 6.47
C ASP A 355 12.94 24.20 6.42
N PRO A 356 14.12 24.37 7.04
CA PRO A 356 15.21 23.39 6.97
C PRO A 356 14.84 22.04 7.59
N ARG A 357 13.66 21.95 8.22
CA ARG A 357 13.06 20.73 8.75
C ARG A 357 12.26 19.93 7.70
N VAL A 358 11.91 20.50 6.56
CA VAL A 358 11.14 19.76 5.54
C VAL A 358 12.10 19.21 4.49
N PRO A 359 12.08 17.90 4.18
CA PRO A 359 12.83 17.35 3.06
C PRO A 359 12.42 18.00 1.73
N GLU A 360 13.33 18.06 0.77
CA GLU A 360 13.03 18.56 -0.57
C GLU A 360 12.15 17.56 -1.35
N LEU A 361 11.23 18.09 -2.16
CA LEU A 361 10.41 17.30 -3.07
C LEU A 361 11.23 16.95 -4.32
N VAL A 362 11.34 15.65 -4.63
CA VAL A 362 12.05 15.16 -5.80
C VAL A 362 11.08 14.42 -6.71
N ASP A 363 10.84 14.95 -7.90
CA ASP A 363 9.99 14.33 -8.93
C ASP A 363 10.82 13.33 -9.74
N ILE A 364 10.39 12.06 -9.76
CA ILE A 364 11.09 10.99 -10.48
C ILE A 364 10.96 11.15 -11.99
N LEU A 365 9.80 11.60 -12.48
CA LEU A 365 9.58 11.81 -13.91
C LEU A 365 10.49 12.93 -14.41
N ASP A 366 10.59 14.04 -13.68
CA ASP A 366 11.53 15.11 -14.01
C ASP A 366 12.97 14.59 -13.99
N LEU A 367 13.35 13.79 -12.99
CA LEU A 367 14.67 13.19 -12.88
C LEU A 367 15.01 12.29 -14.09
N VAL A 368 14.04 11.49 -14.54
CA VAL A 368 14.19 10.56 -15.67
C VAL A 368 14.22 11.31 -17.00
N LEU A 369 13.35 12.31 -17.18
CA LEU A 369 13.32 13.16 -18.37
C LEU A 369 14.60 13.99 -18.52
N ASN A 370 15.09 14.54 -17.41
CA ASN A 370 16.37 15.26 -17.35
C ASN A 370 17.55 14.34 -17.72
N TRP A 371 17.56 13.10 -17.24
CA TRP A 371 18.56 12.13 -17.66
C TRP A 371 18.45 11.74 -19.15
N GLN A 372 17.24 11.44 -19.63
CA GLN A 372 17.00 11.05 -21.03
C GLN A 372 17.35 12.17 -22.03
N SER A 373 17.19 13.42 -21.62
CA SER A 373 17.59 14.61 -22.39
C SER A 373 19.09 14.95 -22.26
N GLY A 374 19.86 14.15 -21.52
CA GLY A 374 21.29 14.38 -21.27
C GLY A 374 21.59 15.51 -20.28
N GLN A 375 20.57 16.13 -19.69
CA GLN A 375 20.67 17.19 -18.69
C GLN A 375 20.54 16.61 -17.27
N GLY A 376 21.49 15.77 -16.85
CA GLY A 376 21.53 15.33 -15.46
C GLY A 376 22.13 13.94 -15.27
N PRO A 377 22.48 13.59 -14.01
CA PRO A 377 22.93 12.24 -13.70
C PRO A 377 21.77 11.24 -13.88
N HIS A 378 22.12 9.99 -14.21
CA HIS A 378 21.15 8.88 -14.26
C HIS A 378 20.28 8.85 -12.99
N PRO A 379 18.98 8.51 -13.04
CA PRO A 379 18.07 8.51 -11.89
C PRO A 379 18.65 7.83 -10.64
N SER A 380 19.25 6.65 -10.82
CA SER A 380 19.93 5.95 -9.73
C SER A 380 21.12 6.74 -9.16
N ILE A 381 21.90 7.48 -9.96
CA ILE A 381 23.03 8.30 -9.50
C ILE A 381 22.55 9.60 -8.84
N ALA A 382 21.55 10.26 -9.42
CA ALA A 382 20.95 11.49 -8.91
C ALA A 382 20.32 11.24 -7.55
N LEU A 383 19.57 10.15 -7.44
CA LEU A 383 19.05 9.69 -6.17
C LEU A 383 20.17 9.20 -5.26
N LEU A 384 21.25 8.54 -5.69
CA LEU A 384 22.34 8.07 -4.78
C LEU A 384 23.29 9.16 -4.25
N GLY A 385 23.21 10.41 -4.73
CA GLY A 385 24.02 11.53 -4.23
C GLY A 385 25.54 11.39 -4.42
N LYS A 386 26.01 10.39 -5.18
CA LYS A 386 27.45 10.16 -5.42
C LYS A 386 27.91 10.95 -6.65
N LYS A 387 28.78 11.95 -6.44
CA LYS A 387 29.67 12.46 -7.49
C LYS A 387 30.70 11.37 -7.80
N LEU A 388 30.49 10.61 -8.87
CA LEU A 388 31.56 9.82 -9.48
C LEU A 388 32.38 10.74 -10.38
N GLU A 389 33.68 10.82 -10.14
CA GLU A 389 34.59 11.51 -11.06
C GLU A 389 34.56 10.83 -12.44
N PRO A 390 34.58 11.60 -13.53
CA PRO A 390 34.44 11.06 -14.87
C PRO A 390 35.72 10.32 -15.26
N LYS A 391 35.68 8.98 -15.30
CA LYS A 391 36.67 8.20 -16.05
C LYS A 391 36.28 8.14 -17.53
N ARG A 392 37.31 8.36 -18.37
CA ARG A 392 37.34 8.45 -19.84
C ARG A 392 36.66 7.29 -20.60
N PRO A 393 36.36 7.50 -21.91
CA PRO A 393 35.26 6.83 -22.58
C PRO A 393 35.65 5.53 -23.32
N GLN A 394 34.59 4.82 -23.73
CA GLN A 394 34.50 3.74 -24.71
C GLN A 394 34.78 2.31 -24.20
N GLN A 395 33.71 1.64 -23.80
CA GLN A 395 33.43 0.29 -24.29
C GLN A 395 32.05 0.33 -24.95
N SER A 396 32.02 -0.03 -26.23
CA SER A 396 30.80 -0.16 -27.04
C SER A 396 29.80 -1.10 -26.38
N LEU A 397 28.53 -0.72 -26.44
CA LEU A 397 27.41 -1.55 -25.98
C LEU A 397 27.44 -2.95 -26.65
N PRO A 398 27.05 -4.02 -25.96
CA PRO A 398 26.92 -5.35 -26.55
C PRO A 398 25.92 -5.35 -27.72
N ALA A 399 26.25 -6.09 -28.77
CA ALA A 399 25.52 -6.22 -30.05
C ALA A 399 24.07 -6.78 -29.97
N PHE A 400 23.46 -6.78 -28.78
CA PHE A 400 22.07 -7.18 -28.57
C PHE A 400 21.08 -6.03 -28.88
N TYR A 401 21.55 -4.78 -29.02
CA TYR A 401 20.71 -3.60 -29.26
C TYR A 401 20.76 -3.04 -30.70
N GLU A 402 21.49 -3.67 -31.63
CA GLU A 402 21.45 -3.28 -33.05
C GLU A 402 20.33 -4.04 -33.77
N THR A 403 19.09 -3.56 -33.62
CA THR A 403 17.99 -3.92 -34.52
C THR A 403 17.72 -2.73 -35.43
N GLN A 404 18.10 -2.86 -36.71
CA GLN A 404 17.74 -1.94 -37.77
C GLN A 404 16.21 -1.87 -37.90
N LEU A 405 15.64 -0.66 -37.80
CA LEU A 405 14.25 -0.39 -38.18
C LEU A 405 14.12 -0.49 -39.71
N PRO A 406 13.05 -1.10 -40.25
CA PRO A 406 12.79 -1.03 -41.68
C PRO A 406 12.33 0.38 -42.07
N GLU A 407 12.90 0.88 -43.16
CA GLU A 407 12.45 2.07 -43.88
C GLU A 407 10.98 1.91 -44.29
N ILE A 408 10.14 2.85 -43.90
CA ILE A 408 8.76 2.96 -44.37
C ILE A 408 8.72 4.15 -45.33
N ASP A 409 8.57 3.84 -46.61
CA ASP A 409 8.27 4.80 -47.67
C ASP A 409 6.84 5.36 -47.55
N ASP A 410 6.72 6.61 -47.99
CA ASP A 410 5.56 7.48 -48.17
C ASP A 410 4.15 6.85 -48.19
N VAL A 411 3.26 7.37 -47.33
CA VAL A 411 1.84 7.55 -47.66
C VAL A 411 1.35 8.92 -47.17
N ALA A 412 1.27 9.85 -48.10
CA ALA A 412 0.45 11.05 -47.98
C ALA A 412 -1.04 10.67 -48.15
N ALA A 413 -1.83 10.69 -47.08
CA ALA A 413 -3.29 10.86 -47.15
C ALA A 413 -3.92 11.22 -45.78
N SER A 414 -4.76 12.25 -45.79
CA SER A 414 -5.70 12.71 -44.74
C SER A 414 -5.11 13.44 -43.51
N ARG A 415 -4.91 14.75 -43.64
CA ARG A 415 -5.02 15.70 -42.52
C ARG A 415 -6.47 16.22 -42.49
N SER A 416 -7.34 15.65 -41.67
CA SER A 416 -8.53 16.36 -41.22
C SER A 416 -8.12 17.33 -40.11
N LYS A 417 -8.46 18.61 -40.28
CA LYS A 417 -8.29 19.62 -39.23
C LYS A 417 -9.25 19.28 -38.08
N PHE A 418 -8.69 19.08 -36.89
CA PHE A 418 -9.44 19.03 -35.65
C PHE A 418 -9.92 20.46 -35.34
N ASP A 419 -11.23 20.69 -35.34
CA ASP A 419 -11.84 21.99 -35.06
C ASP A 419 -12.26 22.06 -33.59
N VAL A 420 -11.36 22.61 -32.78
CA VAL A 420 -11.50 22.75 -31.31
C VAL A 420 -12.66 23.69 -30.93
N ASP A 421 -13.12 24.55 -31.85
CA ASP A 421 -14.17 25.53 -31.57
C ASP A 421 -15.59 24.95 -31.68
N ALA A 422 -15.77 23.81 -32.37
CA ALA A 422 -17.07 23.15 -32.51
C ALA A 422 -17.54 22.46 -31.20
N GLU A 423 -16.62 21.97 -30.37
CA GLU A 423 -16.94 21.30 -29.10
C GLU A 423 -17.24 22.31 -27.97
N ARG A 424 -16.71 23.54 -28.08
CA ARG A 424 -16.98 24.65 -27.15
C ARG A 424 -18.44 25.09 -27.14
N GLN A 425 -19.17 24.85 -28.23
CA GLN A 425 -20.58 25.22 -28.35
C GLN A 425 -21.54 24.23 -27.67
N GLN A 426 -21.04 23.07 -27.20
CA GLN A 426 -21.82 22.08 -26.43
C GLN A 426 -21.47 22.09 -24.93
N ALA A 427 -20.61 22.99 -24.48
CA ALA A 427 -20.27 23.13 -23.06
C ALA A 427 -21.47 23.70 -22.28
N ARG A 428 -21.91 22.97 -21.25
CA ARG A 428 -22.90 23.46 -20.27
C ARG A 428 -22.40 24.74 -19.64
N SER A 429 -23.29 25.68 -19.38
CA SER A 429 -22.91 26.94 -18.75
C SER A 429 -22.38 26.69 -17.33
N GLU A 430 -21.48 27.55 -16.85
CA GLU A 430 -20.90 27.46 -15.51
C GLU A 430 -21.97 27.40 -14.41
N GLN A 431 -23.08 28.10 -14.60
CA GLN A 431 -24.23 28.10 -13.69
C GLN A 431 -24.98 26.75 -13.68
N GLU A 432 -25.10 26.08 -14.82
CA GLU A 432 -25.72 24.74 -14.89
C GLU A 432 -24.85 23.66 -14.25
N LEU A 433 -23.51 23.80 -14.34
CA LEU A 433 -22.57 22.90 -13.67
C LEU A 433 -22.64 23.07 -12.14
N LEU A 434 -22.72 24.31 -11.65
CA LEU A 434 -22.88 24.61 -10.23
C LEU A 434 -24.24 24.14 -9.69
N ALA A 435 -25.32 24.28 -10.46
CA ALA A 435 -26.64 23.79 -10.10
C ALA A 435 -26.71 22.26 -10.03
N ALA A 436 -26.15 21.57 -11.04
CA ALA A 436 -26.06 20.10 -11.04
C ALA A 436 -25.19 19.57 -9.88
N HIS A 437 -24.16 20.32 -9.50
CA HIS A 437 -23.34 20.00 -8.33
C HIS A 437 -24.10 20.14 -7.01
N ALA A 438 -24.90 21.20 -6.86
CA ALA A 438 -25.72 21.39 -5.65
C ALA A 438 -26.78 20.29 -5.49
N GLU A 439 -27.41 19.88 -6.60
CA GLU A 439 -28.38 18.77 -6.60
C GLU A 439 -27.71 17.43 -6.24
N ALA A 440 -26.51 17.17 -6.76
CA ALA A 440 -25.75 15.97 -6.44
C ALA A 440 -25.26 15.93 -4.98
N GLU A 441 -24.86 17.06 -4.38
CA GLU A 441 -24.51 17.10 -2.96
C GLU A 441 -25.72 16.85 -2.07
N ALA A 442 -26.90 17.39 -2.42
CA ALA A 442 -28.13 17.11 -1.69
C ALA A 442 -28.47 15.61 -1.71
N ALA A 443 -28.29 14.94 -2.86
CA ALA A 443 -28.51 13.50 -2.98
C ALA A 443 -27.49 12.66 -2.18
N LEU A 444 -26.22 13.07 -2.16
CA LEU A 444 -25.16 12.37 -1.41
C LEU A 444 -25.30 12.54 0.10
N GLU A 445 -25.79 13.70 0.55
CA GLU A 445 -26.01 13.95 1.98
C GLU A 445 -27.20 13.13 2.52
N ASP A 446 -28.24 12.95 1.72
CA ASP A 446 -29.38 12.08 2.05
C ASP A 446 -28.95 10.60 2.15
N ASP A 447 -28.06 10.15 1.26
CA ASP A 447 -27.45 8.81 1.30
C ASP A 447 -26.49 8.62 2.49
N ARG A 448 -25.78 9.67 2.93
CA ARG A 448 -24.89 9.63 4.10
C ARG A 448 -25.65 9.47 5.41
N GLN A 449 -26.86 10.01 5.51
CA GLN A 449 -27.71 9.88 6.70
C GLN A 449 -28.37 8.51 6.81
N GLN A 450 -28.43 7.73 5.72
CA GLN A 450 -28.92 6.36 5.76
C GLN A 450 -27.81 5.40 6.21
N SER A 451 -27.68 5.20 7.52
CA SER A 451 -26.78 4.20 8.11
C SER A 451 -27.27 2.77 7.80
N ILE A 452 -26.99 2.26 6.62
CA ILE A 452 -27.31 0.88 6.25
C ILE A 452 -26.21 -0.04 6.79
N SER A 453 -26.55 -0.88 7.78
CA SER A 453 -25.62 -1.86 8.33
C SER A 453 -25.13 -2.84 7.26
N SER A 454 -23.94 -3.40 7.44
CA SER A 454 -23.37 -4.41 6.52
C SER A 454 -24.29 -5.62 6.29
N ILE A 455 -25.21 -5.91 7.20
CA ILE A 455 -26.22 -6.98 7.08
C ILE A 455 -27.37 -6.57 6.15
N GLN A 456 -27.77 -5.30 6.17
CA GLN A 456 -28.79 -4.77 5.26
C GLN A 456 -28.25 -4.64 3.82
N ARG A 457 -26.96 -4.34 3.64
CA ARG A 457 -26.29 -4.36 2.32
C ARG A 457 -26.35 -5.75 1.66
N VAL A 458 -26.03 -6.81 2.42
CA VAL A 458 -26.12 -8.18 1.90
C VAL A 458 -27.56 -8.57 1.54
N ARG A 459 -28.56 -8.08 2.29
CA ARG A 459 -29.97 -8.34 1.98
C ARG A 459 -30.43 -7.59 0.73
N LEU A 460 -29.99 -6.34 0.53
CA LEU A 460 -30.30 -5.56 -0.68
C LEU A 460 -29.65 -6.17 -1.92
N ASP A 461 -28.38 -6.57 -1.84
CA ASP A 461 -27.69 -7.27 -2.94
C ASP A 461 -28.32 -8.62 -3.27
N SER A 462 -28.79 -9.35 -2.25
CA SER A 462 -29.50 -10.62 -2.45
C SER A 462 -30.86 -10.41 -3.14
N ARG A 463 -31.55 -9.31 -2.82
CA ARG A 463 -32.85 -8.97 -3.42
C ARG A 463 -32.69 -8.50 -4.86
N LYS A 464 -31.66 -7.69 -5.12
CA LYS A 464 -31.33 -7.19 -6.45
C LYS A 464 -30.91 -8.33 -7.40
N LYS A 465 -30.13 -9.30 -6.91
CA LYS A 465 -29.78 -10.52 -7.66
C LYS A 465 -30.96 -11.46 -7.92
N LEU A 466 -31.99 -11.44 -7.08
CA LEU A 466 -33.24 -12.18 -7.30
C LEU A 466 -34.14 -11.47 -8.31
N GLU A 467 -34.14 -10.14 -8.32
CA GLU A 467 -34.88 -9.31 -9.27
C GLU A 467 -34.21 -9.33 -10.67
N GLU A 468 -32.88 -9.40 -10.75
CA GLU A 468 -32.11 -9.52 -12.01
C GLU A 468 -32.01 -10.97 -12.53
N GLY A 469 -32.28 -11.97 -11.68
CA GLY A 469 -32.17 -13.40 -12.01
C GLY A 469 -33.40 -14.02 -12.68
N HIS A 470 -34.34 -13.21 -13.17
CA HIS A 470 -35.57 -13.69 -13.81
C HIS A 470 -35.70 -13.28 -15.27
N GLU A 471 -34.63 -13.43 -16.05
CA GLU A 471 -34.76 -13.57 -17.50
C GLU A 471 -33.59 -14.39 -18.08
N THR A 472 -33.96 -15.36 -18.91
CA THR A 472 -33.12 -16.29 -19.69
C THR A 472 -32.65 -17.58 -18.98
N ASN A 473 -33.42 -18.64 -19.24
CA ASN A 473 -33.02 -20.02 -19.10
C ASN A 473 -32.93 -20.61 -20.52
N THR A 474 -31.72 -20.97 -20.98
CA THR A 474 -31.50 -22.19 -21.80
C THR A 474 -30.02 -22.56 -21.82
N LYS A 475 -29.77 -23.83 -21.53
CA LYS A 475 -28.50 -24.57 -21.55
C LYS A 475 -27.83 -24.52 -22.93
N GLN A 476 -26.49 -24.39 -22.97
CA GLN A 476 -25.60 -25.35 -23.66
C GLN A 476 -24.10 -24.99 -23.55
N ASP A 477 -23.33 -26.06 -23.37
CA ASP A 477 -21.93 -26.30 -23.75
C ASP A 477 -20.77 -25.64 -22.99
N MET A 478 -20.16 -26.53 -22.22
CA MET A 478 -18.84 -26.51 -21.61
C MET A 478 -17.90 -27.27 -22.56
N HIS A 479 -16.97 -26.59 -23.25
CA HIS A 479 -15.62 -27.11 -23.55
C HIS A 479 -14.79 -26.10 -24.37
N ASP A 480 -13.50 -26.06 -24.01
CA ASP A 480 -12.35 -25.51 -24.75
C ASP A 480 -12.15 -23.99 -24.74
N ILE A 481 -11.08 -23.55 -24.05
CA ILE A 481 -9.96 -22.72 -24.55
C ILE A 481 -9.12 -22.29 -23.32
N MET A 482 -8.00 -22.99 -23.09
CA MET A 482 -6.91 -22.48 -22.26
C MET A 482 -5.68 -22.26 -23.16
N PRO A 483 -5.03 -21.08 -23.13
CA PRO A 483 -3.63 -20.96 -23.50
C PRO A 483 -2.72 -21.11 -22.28
N ARG A 484 -1.59 -21.78 -22.54
CA ARG A 484 -0.56 -22.22 -21.58
C ARG A 484 0.21 -21.05 -20.97
N SER A 485 0.37 -21.10 -19.65
CA SER A 485 1.15 -20.17 -18.81
C SER A 485 2.65 -20.19 -19.13
N ARG A 486 3.26 -19.00 -19.33
CA ARG A 486 4.71 -18.78 -19.25
C ARG A 486 5.10 -18.48 -17.80
N ARG A 487 5.98 -19.31 -17.23
CA ARG A 487 6.62 -19.12 -15.92
C ARG A 487 7.44 -17.83 -15.88
N LYS A 488 7.21 -16.98 -14.87
CA LYS A 488 8.23 -16.05 -14.35
C LYS A 488 8.78 -16.58 -13.03
N VAL A 489 10.10 -16.58 -12.94
CA VAL A 489 10.88 -16.95 -11.75
C VAL A 489 10.89 -15.75 -10.81
N ILE A 490 10.36 -15.92 -9.60
CA ILE A 490 10.38 -14.89 -8.54
C ILE A 490 11.45 -15.30 -7.53
N ARG A 491 12.40 -14.38 -7.25
CA ARG A 491 13.42 -14.55 -6.21
C ARG A 491 12.88 -14.02 -4.88
N HIS A 492 13.17 -14.75 -3.80
CA HIS A 492 12.75 -14.44 -2.44
C HIS A 492 13.73 -13.46 -1.76
N SER A 493 13.21 -12.42 -1.12
CA SER A 493 13.90 -11.70 -0.04
C SER A 493 13.35 -12.17 1.32
N SER A 494 14.24 -12.41 2.28
CA SER A 494 13.94 -13.01 3.59
C SER A 494 13.66 -11.96 4.70
N SER A 495 13.53 -10.69 4.34
CA SER A 495 13.21 -9.58 5.24
C SER A 495 11.79 -9.10 4.99
N GLY A 496 10.82 -9.73 5.67
CA GLY A 496 9.39 -9.44 5.56
C GLY A 496 8.96 -8.10 6.15
N LEU A 497 9.47 -6.98 5.63
CA LEU A 497 8.99 -5.65 6.05
C LEU A 497 8.74 -4.64 4.93
N PHE A 498 9.08 -4.91 3.67
CA PHE A 498 8.81 -3.99 2.56
C PHE A 498 8.63 -4.77 1.27
N ASP A 499 7.41 -5.24 1.04
CA ASP A 499 7.01 -5.70 -0.29
C ASP A 499 5.46 -5.77 -0.35
N GLN A 500 4.84 -4.60 -0.52
CA GLN A 500 3.38 -4.36 -0.43
C GLN A 500 2.61 -4.80 -1.69
N ASP A 501 3.29 -5.04 -2.81
CA ASP A 501 2.69 -5.12 -4.15
C ASP A 501 1.88 -6.40 -4.40
N ALA A 502 2.12 -7.49 -3.65
CA ALA A 502 1.47 -8.77 -3.91
C ALA A 502 0.01 -8.85 -3.41
N LEU A 503 -0.45 -7.90 -2.59
CA LEU A 503 -1.82 -7.87 -2.06
C LEU A 503 -2.83 -7.20 -3.01
N GLU A 504 -2.35 -6.45 -4.01
CA GLU A 504 -3.19 -5.69 -4.94
C GLU A 504 -3.78 -6.53 -6.08
N ALA A 505 -3.22 -7.72 -6.35
CA ALA A 505 -3.61 -8.54 -7.50
C ALA A 505 -5.03 -9.14 -7.43
N ASN A 506 -5.73 -9.07 -6.28
CA ASN A 506 -7.05 -9.69 -6.09
C ASN A 506 -8.24 -8.72 -6.23
N THR A 507 -8.02 -7.42 -6.50
CA THR A 507 -9.11 -6.46 -6.73
C THR A 507 -9.44 -6.25 -8.21
N ASP A 508 -8.83 -7.04 -9.08
CA ASP A 508 -8.64 -6.74 -10.51
C ASP A 508 -9.60 -7.48 -11.45
N ASP A 509 -10.77 -7.91 -10.96
CA ASP A 509 -11.78 -8.62 -11.75
C ASP A 509 -13.07 -7.79 -11.90
N SER A 510 -12.94 -6.61 -12.52
CA SER A 510 -14.09 -5.92 -13.13
C SER A 510 -13.79 -5.71 -14.62
N SER A 511 -14.24 -6.66 -15.44
CA SER A 511 -14.24 -6.58 -16.89
C SER A 511 -15.29 -5.56 -17.35
N ASP A 512 -14.92 -4.28 -17.37
CA ASP A 512 -15.67 -3.23 -18.08
C ASP A 512 -14.77 -2.71 -19.21
N GLU A 513 -14.66 -3.48 -20.29
CA GLU A 513 -14.32 -2.94 -21.60
C GLU A 513 -15.63 -2.44 -22.22
N GLU A 514 -15.79 -1.12 -22.35
CA GLU A 514 -16.87 -0.58 -23.19
C GLU A 514 -16.49 -0.78 -24.68
N PRO A 515 -17.45 -1.14 -25.54
CA PRO A 515 -17.19 -1.37 -26.95
C PRO A 515 -17.07 -0.04 -27.70
N ASP A 516 -16.01 0.10 -28.49
CA ASP A 516 -15.89 1.18 -29.47
C ASP A 516 -16.95 1.02 -30.57
N ASP A 517 -17.75 2.09 -30.75
CA ASP A 517 -18.79 2.21 -31.76
C ASP A 517 -18.16 2.61 -33.11
N ALA A 518 -18.19 1.69 -34.09
CA ALA A 518 -17.90 1.99 -35.49
C ALA A 518 -18.85 1.21 -36.41
N GLY A 519 -19.89 1.87 -36.87
CA GLY A 519 -20.78 1.37 -37.92
C GLY A 519 -20.14 1.39 -39.31
N GLY A 520 -20.47 0.41 -40.16
CA GLY A 520 -20.12 0.48 -41.60
C GLY A 520 -20.21 -0.82 -42.43
N GLN A 521 -21.43 -1.19 -42.83
CA GLN A 521 -21.84 -1.76 -44.13
C GLN A 521 -21.27 -3.07 -44.75
N VAL A 522 -22.20 -4.05 -44.87
CA VAL A 522 -22.72 -4.73 -46.10
C VAL A 522 -21.83 -5.69 -46.94
N ALA A 523 -22.40 -6.90 -47.16
CA ALA A 523 -22.20 -7.90 -48.25
C ALA A 523 -20.94 -8.80 -48.19
N LYS A 524 -20.92 -10.09 -48.58
CA LYS A 524 -21.73 -10.88 -49.54
C LYS A 524 -21.49 -12.40 -49.31
N CYS A 525 -22.47 -13.23 -49.65
CA CYS A 525 -22.36 -14.70 -49.77
C CYS A 525 -21.34 -15.14 -50.86
N ALA A 526 -20.69 -16.29 -50.66
CA ALA A 526 -20.78 -17.51 -51.49
C ALA A 526 -19.50 -18.39 -51.53
N ALA A 527 -19.69 -19.67 -51.15
CA ALA A 527 -19.24 -20.93 -51.76
C ALA A 527 -17.84 -21.12 -52.40
N GLY A 528 -17.23 -22.27 -52.06
CA GLY A 528 -16.20 -22.95 -52.87
C GLY A 528 -15.32 -23.91 -52.04
N LEU A 529 -15.77 -25.12 -51.71
CA LEU A 529 -15.33 -26.38 -52.36
C LEU A 529 -13.81 -26.54 -52.52
N PHE A 530 -13.19 -27.49 -51.78
CA PHE A 530 -12.33 -28.51 -52.38
C PHE A 530 -12.16 -29.73 -51.47
N ARG A 531 -12.48 -30.91 -52.02
CA ARG A 531 -12.25 -32.25 -51.48
C ARG A 531 -10.77 -32.61 -51.57
N SER A 532 -10.26 -33.38 -50.61
CA SER A 532 -9.34 -34.47 -50.92
C SER A 532 -9.52 -35.63 -49.94
N THR A 533 -9.53 -36.82 -50.52
CA THR A 533 -9.94 -38.13 -49.99
C THR A 533 -8.78 -38.97 -49.49
N ARG A 534 -9.14 -40.09 -48.82
CA ARG A 534 -8.45 -41.39 -48.68
C ARG A 534 -7.60 -41.60 -47.42
N THR A 535 -7.59 -42.75 -46.74
CA THR A 535 -8.38 -44.01 -46.64
C THR A 535 -7.63 -44.88 -45.61
N HIS A 536 -8.35 -45.66 -44.78
CA HIS A 536 -7.97 -47.00 -44.23
C HIS A 536 -6.69 -47.14 -43.37
N HIS A 537 -6.53 -48.02 -42.38
CA HIS A 537 -7.32 -48.99 -41.60
C HIS A 537 -6.29 -49.55 -40.59
N VAL A 538 -6.63 -49.80 -39.32
CA VAL A 538 -5.78 -50.60 -38.40
C VAL A 538 -6.67 -51.62 -37.68
N PRO A 539 -6.33 -52.92 -37.70
CA PRO A 539 -7.07 -53.94 -36.95
C PRO A 539 -6.45 -54.23 -35.59
N LYS A 540 -7.31 -54.77 -34.73
CA LYS A 540 -7.04 -55.33 -33.40
C LYS A 540 -6.26 -56.64 -33.51
N HIS A 541 -5.44 -56.95 -32.50
CA HIS A 541 -5.24 -58.32 -32.06
C HIS A 541 -5.12 -58.44 -30.54
N SER A 542 -5.96 -59.33 -30.01
CA SER A 542 -5.96 -59.95 -28.70
C SER A 542 -4.88 -61.04 -28.60
N GLY A 543 -4.37 -61.28 -27.39
CA GLY A 543 -3.55 -62.45 -27.10
C GLY A 543 -3.32 -62.63 -25.60
N SER A 544 -4.04 -63.59 -25.02
CA SER A 544 -4.04 -64.06 -23.63
C SER A 544 -2.92 -65.07 -23.33
N CYS A 545 -2.35 -64.98 -22.12
CA CYS A 545 -1.87 -66.06 -21.21
C CYS A 545 -0.90 -67.15 -21.75
N PRO A 546 -0.24 -67.99 -20.91
CA PRO A 546 -0.45 -68.23 -19.46
C PRO A 546 0.83 -68.27 -18.59
N CYS A 547 0.65 -68.11 -17.27
CA CYS A 547 0.92 -69.12 -16.23
C CYS A 547 0.40 -68.60 -14.88
#